data_AF-A0A4Q2XY54-F1
#
_entry.id   AF-A0A4Q2XY54-F1
#
_cell.length_a   1.000
_cell.length_b   1.000
_cell.length_c   1.000
_cell.angle_alpha   90.00
_cell.angle_beta   90.00
_cell.angle_gamma   90.00
#
_symmetry.space_group_name_H-M   'P 1'
#
loop_
_entity.id
_entity.type
_entity.pdbx_description
1 polymer ?
#
loop_
_entity_poly.entity_id
_entity_poly.type
_entity_poly.pdbx_seq_one_letter_code
_entity_poly.pdbx_strand_id
1 'polypeptide(L)'
;MHDARIDALAKQLVRYSTALKKGEKVLIDLYDVPDSIGLALIREARAKGALPFIRIHQSRLTREMLKGAEEGQYSVIAKLLLAEMKDMDAYIAVRGGYNIAETSDVPAEKMQLAMKHMRPVLDHRVK
;
A
#
# COMPACT_ATOMS: atom_id res chain seq x y z
N MET A 1 7.50 -15.05 -18.25
CA MET A 1 7.68 -16.36 -17.60
C MET A 1 7.09 -16.30 -16.21
N HIS A 2 6.35 -17.33 -15.78
CA HIS A 2 5.75 -17.39 -14.45
C HIS A 2 6.79 -17.82 -13.41
N ASP A 3 6.86 -17.15 -12.26
CA ASP A 3 7.80 -17.46 -11.17
C ASP A 3 7.04 -18.01 -9.96
N ALA A 4 7.20 -19.30 -9.68
CA ALA A 4 6.51 -20.00 -8.60
C ALA A 4 6.83 -19.45 -7.19
N ARG A 5 7.94 -18.73 -7.02
CA ARG A 5 8.31 -18.11 -5.73
C ARG A 5 7.37 -16.98 -5.36
N ILE A 6 6.82 -16.28 -6.36
CA ILE A 6 5.84 -15.20 -6.16
C ILE A 6 4.52 -15.78 -5.64
N ASP A 7 4.09 -16.91 -6.18
CA ASP A 7 2.88 -17.60 -5.71
C ASP A 7 3.06 -18.12 -4.28
N ALA A 8 4.23 -18.68 -3.97
CA ALA A 8 4.55 -19.12 -2.61
C ALA A 8 4.50 -17.97 -1.60
N LEU A 9 5.07 -16.80 -1.96
CA LEU A 9 5.00 -15.59 -1.14
C LEU A 9 3.55 -15.14 -0.94
N ALA A 10 2.75 -15.06 -2.01
CA ALA A 10 1.35 -14.65 -1.93
C ALA A 10 0.55 -15.59 -1.01
N LYS A 11 0.78 -16.90 -1.13
CA LYS A 11 0.18 -17.91 -0.26
C LYS A 11 0.54 -17.72 1.20
N GLN A 12 1.82 -17.46 1.49
CA GLN A 12 2.27 -17.21 2.86
C GLN A 12 1.62 -15.94 3.45
N LEU A 13 1.64 -14.84 2.71
CA LEU A 13 1.08 -13.57 3.18
C LEU A 13 -0.43 -13.68 3.43
N VAL A 14 -1.18 -14.22 2.47
CA VAL A 14 -2.65 -14.32 2.55
C VAL A 14 -3.11 -15.35 3.58
N ARG A 15 -2.51 -16.55 3.57
CA ARG A 15 -3.02 -17.68 4.37
C ARG A 15 -2.45 -17.74 5.77
N TYR A 16 -1.20 -17.34 5.96
CA TYR A 16 -0.51 -17.45 7.24
C TYR A 16 -0.40 -16.10 7.93
N SER A 17 0.20 -15.09 7.27
CA SER A 17 0.45 -13.80 7.91
C SER A 17 -0.83 -13.03 8.23
N THR A 18 -1.77 -12.94 7.30
CA THR A 18 -3.05 -12.27 7.52
C THR A 18 -4.18 -13.23 7.88
N ALA A 19 -3.95 -14.55 7.75
CA ALA A 19 -4.94 -15.60 8.03
C ALA A 19 -6.34 -15.31 7.44
N LEU A 20 -6.38 -14.80 6.20
CA LEU A 20 -7.61 -14.24 5.61
C LEU A 20 -8.75 -15.27 5.53
N LYS A 21 -9.94 -14.79 5.84
CA LYS A 21 -11.21 -15.52 5.84
C LYS A 21 -12.11 -15.05 4.70
N LYS A 22 -13.11 -15.87 4.41
CA LYS A 22 -14.13 -15.57 3.40
C LYS A 22 -14.89 -14.30 3.79
N GLY A 23 -15.05 -13.38 2.84
CA GLY A 23 -15.77 -12.12 3.01
C GLY A 23 -14.94 -10.97 3.60
N GLU A 24 -13.76 -11.23 4.15
CA GLU A 24 -12.87 -10.18 4.65
C GLU A 24 -12.32 -9.34 3.50
N LYS A 25 -12.23 -8.03 3.72
CA LYS A 25 -11.67 -7.05 2.79
C LYS A 25 -10.19 -6.87 3.08
N VAL A 26 -9.35 -7.06 2.06
CA VAL A 26 -7.90 -6.87 2.18
C VAL A 26 -7.42 -5.76 1.26
N LEU A 27 -6.72 -4.77 1.80
CA LEU A 27 -6.02 -3.77 1.01
C LEU A 27 -4.59 -4.23 0.70
N ILE A 28 -4.30 -4.39 -0.58
CA ILE A 28 -2.99 -4.73 -1.14
C ILE A 28 -2.33 -3.43 -1.61
N ASP A 29 -1.26 -3.03 -0.94
CA ASP A 29 -0.61 -1.74 -1.13
C ASP A 29 0.83 -1.91 -1.63
N LEU A 30 1.03 -1.64 -2.92
CA LEU A 30 2.22 -2.01 -3.70
C LEU A 30 3.02 -0.78 -4.09
N TYR A 31 4.33 -0.76 -3.80
CA TYR A 31 5.24 0.33 -4.17
C TYR A 31 6.35 -0.22 -5.03
N ASP A 32 6.47 0.24 -6.28
CA ASP A 32 7.57 -0.11 -7.20
C ASP A 32 7.89 -1.62 -7.27
N VAL A 33 6.85 -2.47 -7.28
CA VAL A 33 6.99 -3.91 -7.47
C VAL A 33 6.45 -4.33 -8.84
N PRO A 34 6.92 -5.46 -9.40
CA PRO A 34 6.34 -6.02 -10.61
C PRO A 34 4.86 -6.40 -10.42
N ASP A 35 4.05 -6.19 -11.45
CA ASP A 35 2.61 -6.52 -11.45
C ASP A 35 2.32 -7.97 -11.10
N SER A 36 3.27 -8.89 -11.37
CA SER A 36 3.16 -10.30 -11.00
C SER A 36 2.91 -10.51 -9.51
N ILE A 37 3.46 -9.66 -8.63
CA ILE A 37 3.21 -9.71 -7.18
C ILE A 37 1.74 -9.40 -6.89
N GLY A 38 1.21 -8.32 -7.46
CA GLY A 38 -0.18 -7.92 -7.29
C GLY A 38 -1.15 -8.97 -7.83
N LEU A 39 -0.87 -9.52 -9.01
CA LEU A 39 -1.65 -10.59 -9.61
C LEU A 39 -1.73 -11.83 -8.71
N ALA A 40 -0.60 -12.25 -8.13
CA ALA A 40 -0.56 -13.41 -7.24
C ALA A 40 -1.34 -13.17 -5.94
N LEU A 41 -1.17 -12.00 -5.31
CA LEU A 41 -1.92 -11.64 -4.09
C LEU A 41 -3.43 -11.55 -4.33
N ILE A 42 -3.87 -10.92 -5.43
CA ILE A 42 -5.28 -10.83 -5.79
C ILE A 42 -5.89 -12.22 -6.01
N ARG A 43 -5.20 -13.10 -6.75
CA ARG A 43 -5.66 -14.46 -7.02
C ARG A 43 -5.78 -15.27 -5.75
N GLU A 44 -4.78 -15.19 -4.88
CA GLU A 44 -4.75 -15.96 -3.63
C GLU A 44 -5.80 -15.46 -2.62
N ALA A 45 -6.00 -14.14 -2.50
CA ALA A 45 -7.08 -13.57 -1.69
C ALA A 45 -8.45 -14.06 -2.16
N ARG A 46 -8.70 -14.04 -3.47
CA ARG A 46 -9.95 -14.58 -4.06
C ARG A 46 -10.09 -16.08 -3.83
N ALA A 47 -9.01 -16.86 -3.88
CA ALA A 47 -9.03 -18.29 -3.58
C ALA A 47 -9.44 -18.58 -2.12
N LYS A 48 -9.22 -17.64 -1.20
CA LYS A 48 -9.75 -17.68 0.18
C LYS A 48 -11.17 -17.14 0.34
N GLY A 49 -11.76 -16.62 -0.74
CA GLY A 49 -13.06 -15.96 -0.73
C GLY A 49 -13.03 -14.56 -0.10
N ALA A 50 -11.85 -13.98 0.08
CA ALA A 50 -11.68 -12.60 0.53
C ALA A 50 -11.87 -11.62 -0.65
N LEU A 51 -12.07 -10.34 -0.31
CA LEU A 51 -12.33 -9.25 -1.25
C LEU A 51 -11.08 -8.36 -1.37
N PRO A 52 -10.27 -8.50 -2.43
CA PRO A 52 -9.07 -7.69 -2.59
C PRO A 52 -9.37 -6.27 -3.10
N PHE A 53 -8.78 -5.29 -2.44
CA PHE A 53 -8.65 -3.90 -2.86
C PHE A 53 -7.17 -3.64 -3.15
N ILE A 54 -6.86 -2.79 -4.13
CA ILE A 54 -5.46 -2.58 -4.54
C ILE A 54 -5.15 -1.10 -4.65
N ARG A 55 -3.96 -0.73 -4.17
CA ARG A 55 -3.32 0.55 -4.45
C ARG A 55 -1.90 0.31 -4.96
N ILE A 56 -1.53 1.03 -6.01
CA ILE A 56 -0.21 0.94 -6.65
C ILE A 56 0.44 2.31 -6.57
N HIS A 57 1.69 2.32 -6.16
CA HIS A 57 2.51 3.49 -5.98
C HIS A 57 3.77 3.39 -6.85
N GLN A 58 4.09 4.51 -7.48
CA GLN A 58 5.34 4.71 -8.19
C GLN A 58 6.12 5.79 -7.47
N SER A 59 7.32 5.48 -6.95
CA SER A 59 8.02 6.42 -6.06
C SER A 59 8.36 7.74 -6.74
N ARG A 60 8.63 7.73 -8.06
CA ARG A 60 8.84 8.94 -8.86
C ARG A 60 7.64 9.89 -8.83
N LEU A 61 6.43 9.37 -8.96
CA LEU A 61 5.20 10.18 -8.90
C LEU A 61 4.92 10.64 -7.47
N THR A 62 5.14 9.77 -6.49
CA THR A 62 5.02 10.12 -5.07
C THR A 62 5.99 11.24 -4.70
N ARG A 63 7.22 11.22 -5.21
CA ARG A 63 8.22 12.26 -5.02
C ARG A 63 7.75 13.61 -5.59
N GLU A 64 7.22 13.66 -6.81
CA GLU A 64 6.68 14.90 -7.38
C GLU A 64 5.49 15.45 -6.56
N MET A 65 4.59 14.56 -6.12
CA MET A 65 3.49 14.92 -5.20
C MET A 65 3.99 15.47 -3.86
N LEU A 66 5.12 14.95 -3.35
CA LEU A 66 5.72 15.43 -2.11
C LEU A 66 6.40 16.80 -2.29
N LYS A 67 7.07 17.04 -3.43
CA LYS A 67 7.70 18.34 -3.70
C LYS A 67 6.70 19.50 -3.69
N GLY A 68 5.51 19.26 -4.24
CA GLY A 68 4.42 20.23 -4.28
C GLY A 68 3.43 20.12 -3.13
N ALA A 69 3.76 19.47 -2.01
CA ALA A 69 2.77 19.17 -0.98
C ALA A 69 2.10 20.42 -0.39
N GLU A 70 0.77 20.39 -0.29
CA GLU A 70 -0.06 21.46 0.25
C GLU A 70 -1.09 20.94 1.24
N GLU A 71 -1.47 21.79 2.21
CA GLU A 71 -2.38 21.41 3.30
C GLU A 71 -3.75 20.93 2.78
N GLY A 72 -4.35 21.65 1.84
CA GLY A 72 -5.64 21.29 1.25
C GLY A 72 -5.60 19.94 0.51
N GLN A 73 -4.52 19.68 -0.22
CA GLN A 73 -4.31 18.43 -0.94
C GLN A 73 -4.17 17.25 0.03
N TYR A 74 -3.26 17.34 0.99
CA TYR A 74 -2.96 16.22 1.89
C TYR A 74 -4.05 15.98 2.94
N SER A 75 -4.81 17.01 3.31
CA SER A 75 -6.01 16.85 4.15
C SER A 75 -7.06 15.97 3.46
N VAL A 76 -7.33 16.20 2.16
CA VAL A 76 -8.29 15.40 1.38
C VAL A 76 -7.77 13.97 1.19
N ILE A 77 -6.49 13.82 0.82
CA ILE A 77 -5.85 12.51 0.67
C ILE A 77 -5.99 11.72 1.99
N ALA A 78 -5.55 12.29 3.12
CA ALA A 78 -5.60 11.60 4.40
C ALA A 78 -7.03 11.19 4.80
N LYS A 79 -8.03 12.06 4.56
CA LYS A 79 -9.43 11.73 4.84
C LYS A 79 -9.90 10.49 4.07
N LEU A 80 -9.64 10.45 2.76
CA LEU A 80 -10.06 9.33 1.91
C LEU A 80 -9.33 8.03 2.27
N LEU A 81 -8.02 8.12 2.46
CA LEU A 81 -7.19 6.97 2.78
C LEU A 81 -7.50 6.41 4.18
N LEU A 82 -7.81 7.27 5.15
CA LEU A 82 -8.23 6.83 6.48
C LEU A 82 -9.59 6.13 6.43
N ALA A 83 -10.54 6.65 5.66
CA ALA A 83 -11.85 6.02 5.50
C ALA A 83 -11.71 4.63 4.87
N GLU A 84 -10.96 4.51 3.78
CA GLU A 84 -10.68 3.21 3.16
C GLU A 84 -10.00 2.26 4.14
N MET A 85 -8.95 2.69 4.85
CA MET A 85 -8.24 1.84 5.79
C MET A 85 -9.14 1.32 6.92
N LYS A 86 -10.07 2.15 7.41
CA LYS A 86 -11.05 1.77 8.43
C LYS A 86 -12.06 0.73 7.96
N ASP A 87 -12.31 0.67 6.66
CA ASP A 87 -13.22 -0.30 6.08
C ASP A 87 -12.54 -1.64 5.76
N MET A 88 -11.22 -1.77 5.92
CA MET A 88 -10.48 -3.00 5.61
C MET A 88 -10.31 -3.88 6.84
N ASP A 89 -10.40 -5.19 6.64
CA ASP A 89 -10.19 -6.20 7.68
C ASP A 89 -8.71 -6.63 7.75
N ALA A 90 -7.97 -6.48 6.64
CA ALA A 90 -6.54 -6.76 6.56
C ALA A 90 -5.80 -5.80 5.64
N TYR A 91 -4.49 -5.67 5.86
CA TYR A 91 -3.60 -4.83 5.06
C TYR A 91 -2.32 -5.59 4.72
N ILE A 92 -1.97 -5.64 3.43
CA ILE A 92 -0.72 -6.23 2.93
C ILE A 92 0.06 -5.14 2.20
N ALA A 93 1.20 -4.77 2.75
CA ALA A 93 2.13 -3.83 2.14
C ALA A 93 3.33 -4.57 1.52
N VAL A 94 3.60 -4.33 0.23
CA VAL A 94 4.86 -4.75 -0.40
C VAL A 94 5.60 -3.52 -0.90
N ARG A 95 6.87 -3.39 -0.49
CA ARG A 95 7.72 -2.25 -0.81
C ARG A 95 8.90 -2.73 -1.65
N GLY A 96 8.90 -2.39 -2.92
CA GLY A 96 10.06 -2.39 -3.78
C GLY A 96 10.69 -0.99 -3.81
N GLY A 97 11.62 -0.80 -4.74
CA GLY A 97 12.25 0.48 -4.98
C GLY A 97 13.34 0.34 -6.02
N TYR A 98 13.27 1.18 -7.05
CA TYR A 98 14.33 1.27 -8.06
C TYR A 98 15.49 2.17 -7.62
N ASN A 99 15.23 3.08 -6.68
CA ASN A 99 16.16 4.07 -6.19
C ASN A 99 15.90 4.35 -4.70
N ILE A 100 16.91 4.13 -3.87
CA ILE A 100 16.80 4.37 -2.41
C ILE A 100 16.81 5.86 -2.05
N ALA A 101 17.35 6.72 -2.92
CA ALA A 101 17.45 8.16 -2.72
C ALA A 101 16.32 8.93 -3.44
N GLU A 102 15.23 8.26 -3.82
CA GLU A 102 14.19 8.87 -4.67
C GLU A 102 13.66 10.19 -4.09
N THR A 103 13.45 10.29 -2.78
CA THR A 103 12.90 11.49 -2.13
C THR A 103 13.96 12.44 -1.54
N SER A 104 15.26 12.26 -1.85
CA SER A 104 16.35 13.01 -1.21
C SER A 104 16.32 14.52 -1.47
N ASP A 105 15.64 14.96 -2.53
CA ASP A 105 15.53 16.38 -2.93
C ASP A 105 14.14 16.98 -2.63
N VAL A 106 13.31 16.28 -1.84
CA VAL A 106 12.06 16.84 -1.31
C VAL A 106 12.39 17.79 -0.16
N PRO A 107 11.90 19.04 -0.16
CA PRO A 107 12.10 19.97 0.95
C PRO A 107 11.56 19.41 2.27
N ALA A 108 12.30 19.58 3.36
CA ALA A 108 11.96 19.01 4.67
C ALA A 108 10.57 19.47 5.18
N GLU A 109 10.22 20.74 4.96
CA GLU A 109 8.90 21.30 5.31
C GLU A 109 7.76 20.60 4.57
N LYS A 110 7.93 20.25 3.30
CA LYS A 110 6.93 19.55 2.49
C LYS A 110 6.78 18.10 2.95
N MET A 111 7.89 17.44 3.29
CA MET A 111 7.88 16.11 3.88
C MET A 111 7.14 16.09 5.22
N GLN A 112 7.41 17.08 6.09
CA GLN A 112 6.73 17.21 7.39
C GLN A 112 5.23 17.45 7.22
N LEU A 113 4.82 18.33 6.29
CA LEU A 113 3.41 18.56 5.98
C LEU A 113 2.71 17.27 5.56
N ALA A 114 3.28 16.54 4.60
CA ALA A 114 2.72 15.28 4.14
C ALA A 114 2.61 14.25 5.29
N MET A 115 3.68 14.08 6.08
CA MET A 115 3.70 13.13 7.20
C MET A 115 2.71 13.48 8.30
N LYS A 116 2.51 14.77 8.61
CA LYS A 116 1.50 15.22 9.58
C LYS A 116 0.11 14.70 9.23
N HIS A 117 -0.31 14.82 7.97
CA HIS A 117 -1.62 14.35 7.50
C HIS A 117 -1.69 12.83 7.37
N MET A 118 -0.60 12.19 6.94
CA MET A 118 -0.58 10.75 6.69
C MET A 118 -0.45 9.90 7.96
N ARG A 119 0.02 10.48 9.07
CA ARG A 119 0.26 9.74 10.33
C ARG A 119 -0.97 9.01 10.86
N PRO A 120 -2.18 9.59 10.93
CA PRO A 120 -3.38 8.84 11.33
C PRO A 120 -3.68 7.62 10.44
N VAL A 121 -3.40 7.71 9.14
CA VAL A 121 -3.56 6.59 8.19
C VAL A 121 -2.49 5.52 8.42
N LEU A 122 -1.25 5.93 8.72
CA LEU A 122 -0.14 5.04 9.08
C LEU A 122 -0.44 4.26 10.35
N ASP A 123 -0.85 4.95 11.40
CA ASP A 123 -1.11 4.36 12.71
C ASP A 123 -2.28 3.37 12.69
N HIS A 124 -3.28 3.60 11.84
CA HIS A 124 -4.43 2.70 11.74
C HIS A 124 -4.10 1.34 11.10
N ARG A 125 -3.03 1.25 10.30
CA ARG A 125 -2.62 0.00 9.63
C ARG A 125 -2.15 -1.11 10.58
N VAL A 126 -1.77 -0.75 11.80
CA VAL A 126 -1.10 -1.64 12.77
C VAL A 126 -1.95 -1.81 14.05
N LYS A 127 -3.26 -1.57 13.97
CA LYS A 127 -4.17 -1.71 15.10
C LYS A 127 -4.82 -3.08 15.19
#